data_AF-A0A3C1GPW6-F1
#
_entry.id   AF-A0A3C1GPW6-F1
#
_cell.length_a   1.000
_cell.length_b   1.000
_cell.length_c   1.000
_cell.angle_alpha   90.00
_cell.angle_beta   90.00
_cell.angle_gamma   90.00
#
_symmetry.space_group_name_H-M   'P 1'
#
loop_
_entity.id
_entity.type
_entity.pdbx_description
1 polymer ?
#
loop_
_entity_poly.entity_id
_entity_poly.type
_entity_poly.pdbx_seq_one_letter_code
_entity_poly.pdbx_strand_id
1 'polypeptide(L)'
;KKMAKALCLHNTVSCKKVQMAEPQEVQRSSGYVLGGVSPLGQKKRLATVIDSSAQQHPTIYVSAGRRGLEIELPASELAATLKAQFADIIDNDS
;
A
#
# COMPACT_ATOMS: atom_id res chain seq x y z
N LYS A 1 -4.48 12.25 6.33
CA LYS A 1 -4.00 13.56 5.78
C LYS A 1 -2.46 13.64 5.75
N LYS A 2 -1.78 13.11 6.78
CA LYS A 2 -0.32 13.03 6.94
C LYS A 2 0.40 12.20 5.83
N MET A 3 0.16 10.88 5.73
CA MET A 3 0.69 10.01 4.63
C MET A 3 0.49 10.56 3.20
N ALA A 4 -0.67 11.14 2.93
CA ALA A 4 -0.98 11.71 1.61
C ALA A 4 0.00 12.81 1.17
N LYS A 5 0.57 13.56 2.12
CA LYS A 5 1.59 14.58 1.85
C LYS A 5 2.93 13.95 1.50
N ALA A 6 3.34 12.90 2.22
CA ALA A 6 4.60 12.20 1.97
C ALA A 6 4.65 11.53 0.59
N LEU A 7 3.53 10.95 0.12
CA LEU A 7 3.40 10.40 -1.23
C LEU A 7 3.69 11.45 -2.33
N CYS A 8 3.19 12.67 -2.18
CA CYS A 8 3.47 13.78 -3.09
C CYS A 8 4.89 14.33 -2.93
N LEU A 9 5.40 14.43 -1.70
CA LEU A 9 6.72 15.01 -1.41
C LEU A 9 7.85 14.22 -2.05
N HIS A 10 7.75 12.89 -2.03
CA HIS A 10 8.74 12.00 -2.61
C HIS A 10 8.50 11.70 -4.10
N ASN A 11 7.58 12.42 -4.77
CA ASN A 11 7.21 12.24 -6.18
C ASN A 11 6.88 10.79 -6.58
N THR A 12 6.43 9.97 -5.63
CA THR A 12 6.10 8.55 -5.84
C THR A 12 4.83 8.35 -6.67
N VAL A 13 3.99 9.38 -6.73
CA VAL A 13 2.78 9.46 -7.52
C VAL A 13 2.72 10.82 -8.20
N SER A 14 2.43 10.84 -9.51
CA SER A 14 2.33 12.05 -10.34
C SER A 14 1.07 12.88 -10.04
N CYS A 15 0.82 13.20 -8.77
CA CYS A 15 -0.40 13.87 -8.30
C CYS A 15 -0.03 15.05 -7.39
N LYS A 16 -0.73 16.18 -7.56
CA LYS A 16 -0.51 17.40 -6.74
C LYS A 16 -1.13 17.32 -5.34
N LYS A 17 -2.15 16.48 -5.16
CA LYS A 17 -2.87 16.27 -3.90
C LYS A 17 -3.29 14.81 -3.79
N VAL A 18 -3.19 14.25 -2.59
CA VAL A 18 -3.68 12.92 -2.24
C VAL A 18 -4.65 13.08 -1.06
N GLN A 19 -5.69 12.27 -1.04
CA GLN A 19 -6.64 12.16 0.06
C GLN A 19 -6.97 10.69 0.31
N MET A 20 -7.46 10.37 1.50
CA MET A 20 -7.93 9.00 1.79
C MET A 20 -9.13 8.70 0.89
N ALA A 21 -9.14 7.53 0.25
CA ALA A 21 -10.26 7.09 -0.56
C ALA A 21 -11.48 6.77 0.30
N GLU A 22 -12.67 6.99 -0.24
CA GLU A 22 -13.90 6.65 0.46
C GLU A 22 -14.05 5.11 0.58
N PRO A 23 -14.61 4.60 1.69
CA PRO A 23 -14.87 3.17 1.91
C PRO A 23 -15.43 2.41 0.71
N GLN A 24 -16.43 3.00 0.03
CA GLN A 24 -17.11 2.39 -1.10
C GLN A 24 -16.21 2.32 -2.35
N GLU A 25 -15.37 3.33 -2.56
CA GLU A 25 -14.41 3.36 -3.66
C GLU A 25 -13.32 2.31 -3.49
N VAL A 26 -12.85 2.10 -2.26
CA VAL A 26 -11.88 1.05 -1.93
C VAL A 26 -12.47 -0.32 -2.27
N GLN A 27 -13.69 -0.61 -1.83
CA GLN A 27 -14.34 -1.89 -2.13
C GLN A 27 -14.54 -2.10 -3.62
N ARG A 28 -14.99 -1.07 -4.35
CA ARG A 28 -15.24 -1.14 -5.79
C ARG A 28 -13.96 -1.35 -6.61
N SER A 29 -12.88 -0.68 -6.24
CA SER A 29 -11.60 -0.71 -6.97
C SER A 29 -10.77 -1.95 -6.64
N SER A 30 -10.70 -2.33 -5.36
CA SER A 30 -9.92 -3.48 -4.90
C SER A 30 -10.69 -4.80 -5.08
N GLY A 31 -12.01 -4.80 -4.94
CA GLY A 31 -12.82 -6.01 -4.83
C GLY A 31 -12.81 -6.65 -3.44
N TYR A 32 -12.10 -6.05 -2.47
CA TYR A 32 -12.01 -6.54 -1.10
C TYR A 32 -12.87 -5.72 -0.14
N VAL A 33 -13.30 -6.36 0.95
CA VAL A 33 -14.01 -5.70 2.05
C VAL A 33 -13.00 -4.98 2.96
N LEU A 34 -13.42 -3.85 3.52
CA LEU A 34 -12.62 -3.12 4.50
C LEU A 34 -12.22 -4.00 5.69
N GLY A 35 -10.95 -3.85 6.10
CA GLY A 35 -10.30 -4.70 7.12
C GLY A 35 -9.72 -6.01 6.59
N GLY A 36 -9.82 -6.27 5.28
CA GLY A 36 -9.18 -7.40 4.61
C GLY A 36 -8.66 -7.03 3.23
N VAL A 37 -8.36 -5.76 2.97
CA VAL A 37 -7.87 -5.31 1.67
C VAL A 37 -6.47 -5.85 1.45
N SER A 38 -6.28 -6.65 0.41
CA SER A 38 -4.95 -7.11 0.02
C SER A 38 -4.29 -6.12 -0.95
N PRO A 39 -2.96 -5.95 -0.88
CA PRO A 39 -2.23 -5.29 -1.96
C PRO A 39 -2.18 -6.17 -3.22
N LEU A 40 -2.29 -7.49 -3.07
CA LEU A 40 -2.29 -8.46 -4.17
C LEU A 40 -3.72 -8.70 -4.69
N GLY A 41 -3.84 -9.12 -5.95
CA GLY A 41 -5.14 -9.60 -6.49
C GLY A 41 -6.24 -8.55 -6.64
N GLN A 42 -5.91 -7.26 -6.55
CA GLN A 42 -6.90 -6.19 -6.70
C GLN A 42 -7.53 -6.20 -8.09
N LYS A 43 -8.86 -5.99 -8.15
CA LYS A 43 -9.63 -5.96 -9.41
C LYS A 43 -9.09 -4.95 -10.42
N LYS A 44 -8.64 -3.79 -9.94
CA LYS A 44 -7.89 -2.81 -10.73
C LYS A 44 -6.46 -2.74 -10.21
N ARG A 45 -5.47 -2.92 -11.09
CA ARG A 45 -4.06 -2.66 -10.74
C ARG A 45 -3.86 -1.16 -10.56
N LEU A 46 -3.47 -0.75 -9.36
CA LEU A 46 -3.18 0.63 -8.99
C LEU A 46 -1.67 0.84 -8.84
N ALA A 47 -1.24 2.11 -8.88
CA ALA A 47 0.12 2.44 -8.48
C ALA A 47 0.30 2.11 -7.00
N THR A 48 1.33 1.34 -6.67
CA THR A 48 1.60 0.90 -5.31
C THR A 48 2.91 1.50 -4.85
N VAL A 49 2.88 2.06 -3.64
CA VAL A 49 4.07 2.55 -2.94
C VAL A 49 4.16 1.77 -1.63
N ILE A 50 5.34 1.22 -1.35
CA ILE A 50 5.65 0.50 -0.11
C ILE A 50 6.60 1.37 0.68
N ASP A 51 6.43 1.43 2.00
CA ASP A 51 7.31 2.21 2.83
C ASP A 51 8.74 1.64 2.83
N SER A 52 9.75 2.52 2.78
CA SER A 52 11.16 2.13 2.72
C SER A 52 11.62 1.33 3.96
N SER A 53 10.99 1.53 5.13
CA SER A 53 11.29 0.74 6.33
C SER A 53 11.02 -0.76 6.15
N ALA A 54 10.14 -1.15 5.23
CA ALA A 54 9.87 -2.56 4.94
C ALA A 54 11.11 -3.32 4.44
N GLN A 55 12.09 -2.62 3.86
CA GLN A 55 13.34 -3.22 3.40
C GLN A 55 14.28 -3.62 4.55
N GLN A 56 14.05 -3.11 5.76
CA GLN A 56 14.85 -3.44 6.95
C GLN A 56 14.46 -4.79 7.56
N HIS A 57 13.34 -5.38 7.11
CA HIS A 57 12.85 -6.66 7.57
C HIS A 57 13.08 -7.75 6.52
N PRO A 58 13.50 -8.97 6.91
CA PRO A 58 13.65 -10.10 5.98
C PRO A 58 12.33 -10.46 5.28
N THR A 59 11.23 -10.41 6.03
CA THR A 59 9.87 -10.68 5.58
C THR A 59 8.90 -9.66 6.18
N ILE A 60 7.79 -9.43 5.49
CA ILE A 60 6.69 -8.57 5.94
C ILE A 60 5.38 -9.33 5.84
N TYR A 61 4.42 -8.97 6.70
CA TYR A 61 3.07 -9.49 6.68
C TYR A 61 2.12 -8.54 5.97
N VAL A 62 1.32 -9.07 5.04
CA VAL A 62 0.26 -8.31 4.35
C VAL A 62 -1.05 -9.09 4.35
N SER A 63 -2.17 -8.37 4.35
CA SER A 63 -3.49 -8.99 4.26
C SER A 63 -3.63 -9.87 3.01
N ALA A 64 -4.17 -11.07 3.18
CA ALA A 64 -4.40 -12.04 2.11
C ALA A 64 -5.75 -11.86 1.39
N GLY A 65 -6.49 -10.78 1.67
CA GLY A 65 -7.80 -10.53 1.03
C GLY A 65 -9.01 -10.99 1.86
N ARG A 66 -8.77 -11.60 3.02
CA ARG A 66 -9.79 -12.12 3.94
C ARG A 66 -9.37 -11.82 5.37
N ARG A 67 -10.35 -11.50 6.22
CA ARG A 67 -10.11 -11.27 7.66
C ARG A 67 -9.48 -12.48 8.31
N GLY A 68 -8.44 -12.24 9.12
CA GLY A 68 -7.70 -13.27 9.84
C GLY A 68 -6.74 -14.10 8.99
N LEU A 69 -6.46 -13.68 7.75
CA LEU A 69 -5.48 -14.33 6.89
C LEU A 69 -4.43 -13.31 6.43
N GLU A 70 -3.17 -13.66 6.64
CA GLU A 70 -2.00 -12.85 6.30
C GLU A 70 -1.03 -13.68 5.46
N ILE A 71 -0.26 -13.00 4.62
CA ILE A 71 0.79 -13.57 3.79
C ILE A 71 2.10 -13.00 4.28
N GLU A 72 3.03 -13.87 4.63
CA GLU A 72 4.41 -13.53 4.93
C GLU A 72 5.25 -13.68 3.65
N LEU A 73 5.94 -12.61 3.24
CA LEU A 73 6.85 -12.66 2.10
C LEU A 73 7.91 -11.55 2.18
N PRO A 74 9.04 -11.69 1.47
CA PRO A 74 10.01 -10.61 1.35
C PRO A 74 9.39 -9.35 0.71
N ALA A 75 9.70 -8.18 1.26
CA ALA A 75 9.19 -6.91 0.73
C ALA A 75 9.58 -6.69 -0.74
N SER A 76 10.77 -7.15 -1.13
CA SER A 76 11.28 -7.09 -2.51
C SER A 76 10.42 -7.90 -3.49
N GLU A 77 9.97 -9.10 -3.12
CA GLU A 77 9.10 -9.93 -3.96
C GLU A 77 7.70 -9.34 -4.09
N LEU A 78 7.16 -8.79 -3.00
CA LEU A 78 5.91 -8.05 -3.03
C LEU A 78 6.01 -6.86 -4.00
N ALA A 79 7.08 -6.08 -3.89
CA ALA A 79 7.30 -4.92 -4.74
C ALA A 79 7.44 -5.32 -6.21
N ALA A 80 8.19 -6.36 -6.52
CA ALA A 80 8.35 -6.88 -7.88
C ALA A 80 7.00 -7.31 -8.48
N THR A 81 6.19 -8.05 -7.71
CA THR A 81 4.86 -8.53 -8.14
C THR A 81 3.92 -7.36 -8.45
N LEU A 82 3.96 -6.33 -7.62
CA LEU A 82 3.08 -5.17 -7.73
C LEU A 82 3.62 -4.09 -8.67
N LYS A 83 4.88 -4.19 -9.11
CA LYS A 83 5.63 -3.09 -9.73
C LYS A 83 5.60 -1.85 -8.83
N ALA A 84 5.73 -2.07 -7.53
CA ALA A 84 5.67 -1.02 -6.53
C ALA A 84 7.00 -0.27 -6.43
N GLN A 85 6.94 0.95 -5.92
CA GLN A 85 8.11 1.75 -5.58
C GLN A 85 8.28 1.82 -4.07
N PHE A 86 9.52 1.82 -3.60
CA PHE A 86 9.83 2.09 -2.20
C PHE A 86 10.07 3.58 -1.98
N ALA A 87 9.50 4.13 -0.92
CA ALA A 87 9.73 5.50 -0.51
C ALA A 87 9.43 5.69 0.97
N ASP A 88 9.96 6.75 1.57
CA ASP A 88 9.58 7.16 2.92
C ASP A 88 8.19 7.81 2.86
N ILE A 89 7.17 7.10 3.36
CA ILE A 89 5.77 7.57 3.30
C ILE A 89 5.13 7.68 4.68
N ILE A 90 5.88 7.37 5.74
CA ILE A 90 5.44 7.53 7.12
C ILE A 90 5.78 8.92 7.63
N ASP A 91 4.84 9.55 8.32
CA ASP A 91 5.13 10.78 9.07
C ASP A 91 5.50 10.37 10.50
N ASN A 92 6.77 10.47 10.88
CA ASN A 92 7.28 10.15 12.23
C ASN A 92 7.04 11.26 13.27
N ASP A 93 6.27 12.31 12.93
CA ASP A 93 5.94 13.37 13.87
C ASP A 93 4.74 12.97 14.76
N SER A 94 5.08 12.78 16.04
CA SER A 94 4.21 12.52 17.21
C SER A 94 3.03 13.49 17.31
#